data_AF-A0A8I2AEK6-F1
#
_entry.id   AF-A0A8I2AEK6-F1
#
_cell.length_a   1.000
_cell.length_b   1.000
_cell.length_c   1.000
_cell.angle_alpha   90.00
_cell.angle_beta   90.00
_cell.angle_gamma   90.00
#
_symmetry.space_group_name_H-M   'P 1'
#
loop_
_entity.id
_entity.type
_entity.pdbx_description
1 polymer ?
#
loop_
_entity_poly.entity_id
_entity_poly.type
_entity_poly.pdbx_seq_one_letter_code
_entity_poly.pdbx_strand_id
1 'polypeptide(L)'
;MYWIAVDWGTTNFRAFLMKKDEIIDEVIGTEGILSVTENQFDVVLYRNIEHWLTSKGKLPILLAGMVGSQKGWYEVPYQEVPITAKGLAESLKELTTYWGSKAWIVPGIQNLSQYALPDVMRGEETQLLGLADSADTYAILPGTHSKHSVISHGEIKTFTSFMTGELYSLLINSSMIGKGLPKQIDNEKYFLTGIEKSKENIPFTHLIFSARTKQLNKEIPAEFVGSYLSGILIGIELKNVEYENKIWVITNESLGEKYIVAGKYFGLNMEYVSGNGCFLKGAFKLINQLGN
;
A
#
# COMPACT_ATOMS: atom_id res chain seq x y z
N MET A 1 -26.31 -7.64 5.76
CA MET A 1 -25.79 -7.30 7.09
C MET A 1 -24.96 -6.03 6.96
N TYR A 2 -25.09 -5.10 7.90
CA TYR A 2 -24.18 -3.94 7.96
C TYR A 2 -22.92 -4.32 8.75
N TRP A 3 -21.78 -3.80 8.36
CA TRP A 3 -20.49 -4.01 9.05
C TRP A 3 -19.56 -2.82 8.75
N ILE A 4 -18.44 -2.73 9.44
CA ILE A 4 -17.47 -1.64 9.28
C ILE A 4 -16.12 -2.22 8.84
N ALA A 5 -15.59 -1.73 7.73
CA ALA A 5 -14.19 -1.98 7.33
C ALA A 5 -13.34 -0.81 7.78
N VAL A 6 -12.19 -1.08 8.41
CA VAL A 6 -11.25 -0.06 8.86
C VAL A 6 -9.87 -0.36 8.30
N ASP A 7 -9.31 0.59 7.58
CA ASP A 7 -7.91 0.61 7.19
C ASP A 7 -7.17 1.63 8.06
N TRP A 8 -6.37 1.11 8.99
CA TRP A 8 -5.69 1.93 9.99
C TRP A 8 -4.19 1.90 9.78
N GLY A 9 -3.70 2.88 9.02
CA GLY A 9 -2.29 3.04 8.70
C GLY A 9 -1.50 3.74 9.80
N THR A 10 -0.19 3.90 9.55
CA THR A 10 0.74 4.58 10.45
C THR A 10 0.34 6.02 10.76
N THR A 11 -0.07 6.77 9.74
CA THR A 11 -0.41 8.21 9.83
C THR A 11 -1.82 8.55 9.36
N ASN A 12 -2.56 7.58 8.81
CA ASN A 12 -3.89 7.80 8.25
C ASN A 12 -4.89 6.81 8.84
N PHE A 13 -6.15 7.23 8.90
CA PHE A 13 -7.29 6.42 9.33
C PHE A 13 -8.36 6.48 8.26
N ARG A 14 -8.90 5.32 7.88
CA ARG A 14 -10.07 5.24 7.01
C ARG A 14 -11.04 4.20 7.55
N ALA A 15 -12.32 4.53 7.58
CA ALA A 15 -13.37 3.59 7.91
C ALA A 15 -14.49 3.69 6.88
N PHE A 16 -15.17 2.57 6.65
CA PHE A 16 -16.23 2.44 5.67
C PHE A 16 -17.41 1.71 6.31
N LEU A 17 -18.59 2.32 6.29
CA LEU A 17 -19.83 1.64 6.61
C LEU A 17 -20.26 0.83 5.41
N MET A 18 -20.33 -0.48 5.58
CA MET A 18 -20.60 -1.43 4.50
C MET A 18 -21.97 -2.07 4.68
N LYS A 19 -22.65 -2.35 3.57
CA LYS A 19 -23.83 -3.22 3.51
C LYS A 19 -23.57 -4.29 2.46
N LYS A 20 -23.27 -5.52 2.92
CA LYS A 20 -22.65 -6.54 2.05
C LYS A 20 -21.34 -5.99 1.46
N ASP A 21 -21.23 -5.88 0.14
CA ASP A 21 -20.10 -5.34 -0.63
C ASP A 21 -20.29 -3.87 -1.05
N GLU A 22 -21.41 -3.24 -0.68
CA GLU A 22 -21.73 -1.85 -1.01
C GLU A 22 -21.24 -0.89 0.08
N ILE A 23 -20.60 0.21 -0.34
CA ILE A 23 -20.23 1.33 0.54
C ILE A 23 -21.46 2.19 0.77
N ILE A 24 -21.80 2.41 2.03
CA ILE A 24 -22.93 3.25 2.44
C ILE A 24 -22.44 4.63 2.89
N ASP A 25 -21.30 4.68 3.56
CA ASP A 25 -20.68 5.91 4.05
C ASP A 25 -19.18 5.69 4.31
N GLU A 26 -18.40 6.76 4.35
CA GLU A 26 -16.95 6.70 4.61
C GLU A 26 -16.47 7.81 5.55
N VAL A 27 -15.41 7.50 6.30
CA VAL A 27 -14.68 8.44 7.15
C VAL A 27 -13.22 8.37 6.76
N ILE A 28 -12.62 9.52 6.51
CA ILE A 28 -11.20 9.68 6.22
C ILE A 28 -10.62 10.67 7.22
N GLY A 29 -9.55 10.27 7.91
CA GLY A 29 -8.89 11.07 8.92
C GLY A 29 -7.38 10.89 8.94
N THR A 30 -6.71 11.75 9.70
CA THR A 30 -5.24 11.73 9.89
C THR A 30 -4.82 11.04 11.20
N GLU A 31 -5.75 10.37 11.87
CA GLU A 31 -5.53 9.73 13.18
C GLU A 31 -4.95 8.33 13.03
N GLY A 32 -3.80 8.22 12.34
CA GLY A 32 -3.07 6.96 12.22
C GLY A 32 -2.55 6.45 13.57
N ILE A 33 -2.05 5.21 13.60
CA ILE A 33 -1.67 4.56 14.86
C ILE A 33 -0.61 5.32 15.68
N LEU A 34 0.26 6.12 15.04
CA LEU A 34 1.26 6.92 15.75
C LEU A 34 0.68 8.11 16.53
N SER A 35 -0.55 8.52 16.22
CA SER A 35 -1.24 9.61 16.92
C SER A 35 -1.99 9.13 18.15
N VAL A 36 -2.20 7.81 18.30
CA VAL A 36 -2.94 7.23 19.41
C VAL A 36 -2.04 7.14 20.64
N THR A 37 -2.40 7.88 21.69
CA THR A 37 -1.67 7.91 22.96
C THR A 37 -2.29 6.94 23.97
N GLU A 38 -1.48 6.46 24.92
CA GLU A 38 -1.94 5.67 26.07
C GLU A 38 -2.81 4.45 25.70
N ASN A 39 -2.56 3.86 24.52
CA ASN A 39 -3.29 2.70 24.00
C ASN A 39 -4.82 2.91 23.83
N GLN A 40 -5.28 4.16 23.65
CA GLN A 40 -6.70 4.54 23.51
C GLN A 40 -7.27 4.28 22.10
N PHE A 41 -6.93 3.15 21.49
CA PHE A 41 -7.37 2.82 20.12
C PHE A 41 -8.89 2.64 20.01
N ASP A 42 -9.53 2.01 20.98
CA ASP A 42 -10.98 1.90 21.02
C ASP A 42 -11.69 3.25 21.09
N VAL A 43 -11.19 4.19 21.89
CA VAL A 43 -11.74 5.55 22.00
C VAL A 43 -11.61 6.30 20.67
N VAL A 44 -10.44 6.25 20.03
CA VAL A 44 -10.22 6.89 18.74
C VAL A 44 -11.11 6.26 17.66
N LEU A 45 -11.21 4.92 17.64
CA LEU A 45 -12.10 4.20 16.73
C LEU A 45 -13.55 4.63 16.94
N TYR A 46 -14.05 4.58 18.18
CA TYR A 46 -15.42 4.94 18.52
C TYR A 46 -15.75 6.35 18.07
N ARG A 47 -14.91 7.34 18.41
CA ARG A 47 -15.13 8.74 18.02
C ARG A 47 -15.30 8.92 16.52
N ASN A 48 -14.52 8.19 15.72
CA ASN A 48 -14.59 8.27 14.26
C ASN A 48 -15.86 7.61 13.69
N ILE A 49 -16.43 6.60 14.35
CA ILE A 49 -17.56 5.80 13.83
C ILE A 49 -18.86 5.93 14.64
N GLU A 50 -18.89 6.77 15.67
CA GLU A 50 -19.99 6.88 16.64
C GLU A 50 -21.33 7.13 15.94
N HIS A 51 -21.36 8.05 14.97
CA HIS A 51 -22.57 8.39 14.22
C HIS A 51 -23.20 7.19 13.49
N TRP A 52 -22.41 6.21 13.03
CA TRP A 52 -22.92 4.96 12.49
C TRP A 52 -23.47 4.03 13.58
N LEU A 53 -22.79 3.97 14.73
CA LEU A 53 -23.22 3.14 15.86
C LEU A 53 -24.51 3.65 16.50
N THR A 54 -24.68 4.98 16.61
CA THR A 54 -25.93 5.59 17.10
C THR A 54 -27.12 5.23 16.19
N SER A 55 -26.90 5.19 14.88
CA SER A 55 -27.98 4.94 13.91
C SER A 55 -28.25 3.45 13.62
N LYS A 56 -27.24 2.58 13.71
CA LYS A 56 -27.33 1.16 13.36
C LYS A 56 -27.16 0.19 14.53
N GLY A 57 -26.79 0.68 15.71
CA GLY A 57 -26.42 -0.13 16.86
C GLY A 57 -25.03 -0.76 16.72
N LYS A 58 -24.80 -1.85 17.44
CA LYS A 58 -23.50 -2.56 17.46
C LYS A 58 -23.28 -3.27 16.13
N LEU A 59 -22.21 -2.92 15.43
CA LEU A 59 -21.84 -3.52 14.14
C LEU A 59 -20.55 -4.36 14.25
N PRO A 60 -20.41 -5.46 13.48
CA PRO A 60 -19.14 -6.15 13.29
C PRO A 60 -18.09 -5.22 12.65
N ILE A 61 -16.83 -5.32 13.07
CA ILE A 61 -15.73 -4.46 12.59
C ILE A 61 -14.54 -5.30 12.12
N LEU A 62 -14.06 -5.10 10.90
CA LEU A 62 -12.80 -5.66 10.43
C LEU A 62 -11.74 -4.55 10.38
N LEU A 63 -10.63 -4.75 11.06
CA LEU A 63 -9.52 -3.82 11.23
C LEU A 63 -8.30 -4.34 10.48
N ALA A 64 -7.76 -3.60 9.53
CA ALA A 64 -6.58 -3.99 8.76
C ALA A 64 -5.50 -2.91 8.84
N GLY A 65 -4.28 -3.29 8.45
CA GLY A 65 -3.12 -2.42 8.47
C GLY A 65 -2.41 -2.39 9.83
N MET A 66 -1.81 -1.24 10.14
CA MET A 66 -0.84 -1.09 11.21
C MET A 66 -1.44 -1.17 12.63
N VAL A 67 -2.77 -1.15 12.77
CA VAL A 67 -3.45 -1.47 14.03
C VAL A 67 -3.10 -2.86 14.58
N GLY A 68 -2.68 -3.80 13.72
CA GLY A 68 -2.19 -5.12 14.10
C GLY A 68 -0.67 -5.22 14.35
N SER A 69 0.07 -4.10 14.26
CA SER A 69 1.53 -4.10 14.45
C SER A 69 1.94 -4.10 15.92
N GLN A 70 3.24 -4.22 16.21
CA GLN A 70 3.80 -4.08 17.56
C GLN A 70 3.45 -2.75 18.26
N LYS A 71 3.27 -1.68 17.48
CA LYS A 71 2.86 -0.36 17.97
C LYS A 71 1.36 -0.10 17.77
N GLY A 72 0.62 -1.10 17.31
CA GLY A 72 -0.81 -1.04 17.09
C GLY A 72 -1.60 -1.32 18.37
N TRP A 73 -2.90 -1.55 18.21
CA TRP A 73 -3.80 -1.85 19.31
C TRP A 73 -3.49 -3.23 19.92
N TYR A 74 -3.30 -4.23 19.06
CA TYR A 74 -2.82 -5.53 19.47
C TYR A 74 -1.81 -6.03 18.43
N GLU A 75 -0.67 -6.54 18.88
CA GLU A 75 0.24 -7.23 17.98
C GLU A 75 -0.41 -8.53 17.47
N VAL A 76 -0.54 -8.63 16.15
CA VAL A 76 -1.05 -9.83 15.46
C VAL A 76 0.11 -10.43 14.64
N PRO A 77 0.55 -11.67 14.95
CA PRO A 77 1.65 -12.32 14.26
C PRO A 77 1.44 -12.41 12.74
N TYR A 78 2.54 -12.29 11.99
CA TYR A 78 2.53 -12.49 10.55
C TYR A 78 2.20 -13.95 10.19
N GLN A 79 1.52 -14.15 9.06
CA GLN A 79 1.27 -15.46 8.48
C GLN A 79 2.19 -15.71 7.27
N GLU A 80 2.60 -16.95 7.06
CA GLU A 80 3.42 -17.33 5.91
C GLU A 80 2.56 -17.41 4.63
N VAL A 81 3.14 -17.01 3.50
CA VAL A 81 2.62 -17.36 2.17
C VAL A 81 3.14 -18.74 1.72
N PRO A 82 2.43 -19.50 0.85
CA PRO A 82 1.20 -19.14 0.17
C PRO A 82 -0.03 -19.11 1.09
N ILE A 83 -0.95 -18.15 0.88
CA ILE A 83 -2.13 -17.98 1.72
C ILE A 83 -3.37 -17.55 0.95
N THR A 84 -4.53 -18.09 1.35
CA THR A 84 -5.86 -17.73 0.85
C THR A 84 -6.57 -16.77 1.80
N ALA A 85 -7.67 -16.15 1.35
CA ALA A 85 -8.56 -15.41 2.24
C ALA A 85 -9.07 -16.27 3.41
N LYS A 86 -9.32 -17.57 3.19
CA LYS A 86 -9.73 -18.50 4.25
C LYS A 86 -8.60 -18.71 5.27
N GLY A 87 -7.40 -19.03 4.82
CA GLY A 87 -6.25 -19.24 5.72
C GLY A 87 -5.91 -17.98 6.54
N LEU A 88 -6.00 -16.80 5.92
CA LEU A 88 -5.79 -15.54 6.65
C LEU A 88 -6.90 -15.28 7.67
N ALA A 89 -8.16 -15.62 7.34
CA ALA A 89 -9.30 -15.45 8.23
C ALA A 89 -9.22 -16.31 9.50
N GLU A 90 -8.64 -17.52 9.40
CA GLU A 90 -8.42 -18.42 10.54
C GLU A 90 -7.43 -17.83 11.58
N SER A 91 -6.63 -16.85 11.17
CA SER A 91 -5.61 -16.19 12.00
C SER A 91 -6.00 -14.78 12.46
N LEU A 92 -7.28 -14.39 12.29
CA LEU A 92 -7.78 -13.10 12.75
C LEU A 92 -7.74 -12.99 14.27
N LYS A 93 -7.29 -11.84 14.76
CA LYS A 93 -7.36 -11.54 16.19
C LYS A 93 -8.75 -11.00 16.54
N GLU A 94 -9.60 -11.83 17.13
CA GLU A 94 -10.88 -11.39 17.67
C GLU A 94 -10.70 -10.55 18.94
N LEU A 95 -11.48 -9.47 19.05
CA LEU A 95 -11.65 -8.65 20.25
C LEU A 95 -13.09 -8.14 20.36
N THR A 96 -13.45 -7.67 21.55
CA THR A 96 -14.73 -6.99 21.79
C THR A 96 -14.42 -5.57 22.25
N THR A 97 -14.93 -4.60 21.50
CA THR A 97 -14.80 -3.16 21.81
C THR A 97 -15.53 -2.80 23.11
N TYR A 98 -15.21 -1.68 23.74
CA TYR A 98 -15.87 -1.30 25.01
C TYR A 98 -17.38 -1.05 24.87
N TRP A 99 -17.87 -0.68 23.68
CA TRP A 99 -19.30 -0.55 23.38
C TRP A 99 -19.97 -1.88 22.98
N GLY A 100 -19.21 -2.97 22.91
CA GLY A 100 -19.70 -4.32 22.71
C GLY A 100 -19.82 -4.79 21.26
N SER A 101 -19.29 -4.05 20.29
CA SER A 101 -19.09 -4.57 18.93
C SER A 101 -18.02 -5.66 18.93
N LYS A 102 -18.26 -6.74 18.17
CA LYS A 102 -17.23 -7.70 17.79
C LYS A 102 -16.32 -7.11 16.73
N ALA A 103 -15.02 -7.28 16.90
CA ALA A 103 -14.02 -6.78 15.98
C ALA A 103 -12.92 -7.82 15.73
N TRP A 104 -12.30 -7.75 14.56
CA TRP A 104 -11.22 -8.64 14.16
C TRP A 104 -10.09 -7.84 13.53
N ILE A 105 -8.86 -8.07 13.97
CA ILE A 105 -7.67 -7.48 13.38
C ILE A 105 -7.02 -8.47 12.40
N VAL A 106 -6.80 -8.01 11.17
CA VAL A 106 -6.18 -8.78 10.09
C VAL A 106 -4.67 -8.92 10.34
N PRO A 107 -4.10 -10.14 10.33
CA PRO A 107 -2.66 -10.34 10.39
C PRO A 107 -2.00 -9.85 9.09
N GLY A 108 -0.76 -9.35 9.21
CA GLY A 108 0.09 -9.19 8.03
C GLY A 108 0.58 -10.54 7.50
N ILE A 109 1.29 -10.53 6.38
CA ILE A 109 1.93 -11.72 5.81
C ILE A 109 3.44 -11.54 5.68
N GLN A 110 4.18 -12.65 5.69
CA GLN A 110 5.63 -12.71 5.52
C GLN A 110 6.05 -13.80 4.54
N ASN A 111 7.25 -13.68 3.98
CA ASN A 111 7.86 -14.68 3.11
C ASN A 111 9.38 -14.49 3.00
N LEU A 112 10.02 -15.35 2.20
CA LEU A 112 11.27 -15.02 1.54
C LEU A 112 10.95 -14.45 0.16
N SER A 113 11.44 -13.24 -0.12
CA SER A 113 11.32 -12.57 -1.41
C SER A 113 11.99 -13.37 -2.53
N GLN A 114 11.79 -12.95 -3.78
CA GLN A 114 12.46 -13.56 -4.94
C GLN A 114 14.00 -13.52 -4.86
N TYR A 115 14.56 -12.72 -3.96
CA TYR A 115 16.00 -12.60 -3.69
C TYR A 115 16.46 -13.40 -2.47
N ALA A 116 15.63 -14.32 -1.94
CA ALA A 116 15.90 -15.12 -0.75
C ALA A 116 16.18 -14.27 0.51
N LEU A 117 15.57 -13.08 0.60
CA LEU A 117 15.63 -12.21 1.76
C LEU A 117 14.25 -12.16 2.46
N PRO A 118 14.20 -12.11 3.80
CA PRO A 118 12.94 -11.95 4.53
C PRO A 118 12.18 -10.70 4.09
N ASP A 119 10.87 -10.84 3.94
CA ASP A 119 9.99 -9.75 3.55
C ASP A 119 8.66 -9.83 4.31
N VAL A 120 8.03 -8.67 4.51
CA VAL A 120 6.78 -8.52 5.27
C VAL A 120 5.87 -7.47 4.64
N MET A 121 4.56 -7.64 4.81
CA MET A 121 3.58 -6.59 4.54
C MET A 121 2.44 -6.62 5.57
N ARG A 122 1.76 -5.49 5.76
CA ARG A 122 0.65 -5.38 6.71
C ARG A 122 -0.33 -4.28 6.26
N GLY A 123 -1.49 -4.71 5.79
CA GLY A 123 -2.51 -3.93 5.13
C GLY A 123 -2.62 -4.32 3.65
N GLU A 124 -1.49 -4.43 2.95
CA GLU A 124 -1.46 -4.77 1.52
C GLU A 124 -2.00 -6.17 1.22
N GLU A 125 -1.89 -7.12 2.15
CA GLU A 125 -2.48 -8.46 1.98
C GLU A 125 -4.00 -8.39 1.80
N THR A 126 -4.66 -7.47 2.50
CA THR A 126 -6.11 -7.27 2.37
C THR A 126 -6.45 -6.75 0.97
N GLN A 127 -5.64 -5.87 0.40
CA GLN A 127 -5.84 -5.39 -0.97
C GLN A 127 -5.60 -6.50 -2.00
N LEU A 128 -4.53 -7.28 -1.83
CA LEU A 128 -4.21 -8.42 -2.67
C LEU A 128 -5.34 -9.45 -2.70
N LEU A 129 -5.94 -9.77 -1.56
CA LEU A 129 -7.10 -10.66 -1.49
C LEU A 129 -8.30 -10.13 -2.29
N GLY A 130 -8.48 -8.82 -2.36
CA GLY A 130 -9.53 -8.19 -3.17
C GLY A 130 -9.34 -8.33 -4.68
N LEU A 131 -8.10 -8.55 -5.12
CA LEU A 131 -7.74 -8.88 -6.51
C LEU A 131 -7.64 -10.39 -6.74
N ALA A 132 -7.48 -11.18 -5.67
CA ALA A 132 -7.20 -12.61 -5.77
C ALA A 132 -8.38 -13.42 -6.30
N ASP A 133 -8.32 -13.69 -7.60
CA ASP A 133 -9.24 -14.57 -8.32
C ASP A 133 -8.50 -15.82 -8.82
N SER A 134 -9.16 -16.69 -9.60
CA SER A 134 -8.57 -17.96 -10.05
C SER A 134 -7.44 -17.82 -11.07
N ALA A 135 -7.27 -16.64 -11.68
CA ALA A 135 -6.26 -16.40 -12.70
C ALA A 135 -4.91 -16.00 -12.07
N ASP A 136 -3.82 -16.49 -12.68
CA ASP A 136 -2.47 -16.05 -12.35
C ASP A 136 -2.33 -14.55 -12.61
N THR A 137 -1.84 -13.85 -11.59
CA THR A 137 -1.85 -12.39 -11.55
C THR A 137 -0.55 -11.89 -10.93
N TYR A 138 0.09 -10.93 -11.60
CA TYR A 138 1.15 -10.12 -11.00
C TYR A 138 0.54 -8.78 -10.57
N ALA A 139 0.73 -8.41 -9.31
CA ALA A 139 0.21 -7.18 -8.74
C ALA A 139 1.36 -6.32 -8.21
N ILE A 140 1.37 -5.04 -8.56
CA ILE A 140 2.24 -4.03 -7.97
C ILE A 140 1.35 -3.13 -7.12
N LEU A 141 1.74 -2.88 -5.86
CA LEU A 141 1.08 -1.98 -4.93
C LEU A 141 2.00 -0.81 -4.60
N PRO A 142 2.06 0.22 -5.46
CA PRO A 142 2.89 1.39 -5.23
C PRO A 142 2.55 2.12 -3.94
N GLY A 143 3.59 2.59 -3.23
CA GLY A 143 3.43 3.40 -2.03
C GLY A 143 4.78 3.75 -1.41
N THR A 144 4.79 4.06 -0.12
CA THR A 144 6.03 4.25 0.66
C THR A 144 6.95 3.04 0.52
N HIS A 145 6.38 1.84 0.61
CA HIS A 145 7.02 0.57 0.32
C HIS A 145 6.20 -0.15 -0.74
N SER A 146 6.62 -0.04 -2.00
CA SER A 146 5.97 -0.75 -3.10
C SER A 146 6.06 -2.26 -2.90
N LYS A 147 4.96 -2.99 -3.11
CA LYS A 147 4.94 -4.45 -3.05
C LYS A 147 4.73 -5.01 -4.44
N HIS A 148 5.58 -5.93 -4.87
CA HIS A 148 5.38 -6.73 -6.08
C HIS A 148 4.95 -8.11 -5.62
N SER A 149 3.81 -8.62 -6.08
CA SER A 149 3.24 -9.87 -5.60
C SER A 149 2.71 -10.74 -6.73
N VAL A 150 2.85 -12.06 -6.54
CA VAL A 150 2.28 -13.06 -7.42
C VAL A 150 1.10 -13.71 -6.72
N ILE A 151 -0.06 -13.69 -7.38
CA ILE A 151 -1.27 -14.39 -6.99
C ILE A 151 -1.51 -15.51 -8.00
N SER A 152 -1.86 -16.69 -7.52
CA SER A 152 -2.21 -17.84 -8.36
C SER A 152 -3.29 -18.66 -7.68
N HIS A 153 -4.31 -19.06 -8.44
CA HIS A 153 -5.44 -19.88 -7.93
C HIS A 153 -6.11 -19.29 -6.66
N GLY A 154 -6.23 -17.96 -6.56
CA GLY A 154 -6.80 -17.27 -5.40
C GLY A 154 -5.90 -17.20 -4.16
N GLU A 155 -4.62 -17.61 -4.29
CA GLU A 155 -3.63 -17.57 -3.21
C GLU A 155 -2.58 -16.49 -3.49
N ILE A 156 -2.23 -15.71 -2.47
CA ILE A 156 -1.02 -14.89 -2.51
C ILE A 156 0.16 -15.85 -2.36
N LYS A 157 1.00 -15.98 -3.39
CA LYS A 157 2.09 -16.99 -3.45
C LYS A 157 3.41 -16.46 -2.90
N THR A 158 3.75 -15.24 -3.27
CA THR A 158 5.01 -14.58 -2.88
C THR A 158 4.89 -13.09 -3.11
N PHE A 159 5.78 -12.33 -2.50
CA PHE A 159 5.94 -10.91 -2.74
C PHE A 159 7.37 -10.44 -2.52
N THR A 160 7.66 -9.22 -2.96
CA THR A 160 8.94 -8.53 -2.78
C THR A 160 8.69 -7.04 -2.61
N SER A 161 9.33 -6.44 -1.61
CA SER A 161 9.18 -5.04 -1.25
C SER A 161 10.29 -4.17 -1.83
N PHE A 162 9.90 -2.96 -2.23
CA PHE A 162 10.81 -1.91 -2.67
C PHE A 162 10.49 -0.60 -1.94
N MET A 163 11.49 0.00 -1.28
CA MET A 163 11.32 1.24 -0.53
C MET A 163 11.31 2.52 -1.40
N THR A 164 10.76 2.42 -2.61
CA THR A 164 10.78 3.46 -3.65
C THR A 164 10.22 4.80 -3.17
N GLY A 165 9.03 4.80 -2.57
CA GLY A 165 8.38 6.01 -2.07
C GLY A 165 9.08 6.59 -0.84
N GLU A 166 9.52 5.74 0.10
CA GLU A 166 10.28 6.19 1.27
C GLU A 166 11.60 6.85 0.84
N LEU A 167 12.35 6.19 -0.03
CA LEU A 167 13.62 6.71 -0.50
C LEU A 167 13.44 8.02 -1.27
N TYR A 168 12.41 8.15 -2.11
CA TYR A 168 12.05 9.41 -2.74
C TYR A 168 11.87 10.52 -1.70
N SER A 169 11.06 10.28 -0.67
CA SER A 169 10.79 11.25 0.40
C SER A 169 12.07 11.63 1.15
N LEU A 170 12.89 10.66 1.53
CA LEU A 170 14.15 10.90 2.24
C LEU A 170 15.13 11.73 1.40
N LEU A 171 15.26 11.43 0.12
CA LEU A 171 16.19 12.13 -0.76
C LEU A 171 15.75 13.57 -1.04
N ILE A 172 14.45 13.82 -1.22
CA ILE A 172 13.93 15.17 -1.45
C ILE A 172 13.87 16.00 -0.16
N ASN A 173 13.39 15.43 0.94
CA ASN A 173 13.09 16.22 2.14
C ASN A 173 14.22 16.24 3.17
N SER A 174 15.07 15.21 3.18
CA SER A 174 16.02 14.96 4.29
C SER A 174 17.47 14.81 3.84
N SER A 175 17.79 15.06 2.57
CA SER A 175 19.14 14.89 2.04
C SER A 175 19.67 16.14 1.34
N MET A 176 20.97 16.15 1.04
CA MET A 176 21.60 17.18 0.23
C MET A 176 21.07 17.24 -1.20
N ILE A 177 20.39 16.21 -1.72
CA ILE A 177 19.79 16.25 -3.06
C ILE A 177 18.68 17.32 -3.11
N GLY A 178 17.76 17.31 -2.15
CA GLY A 178 16.65 18.27 -2.12
C GLY A 178 16.89 19.55 -1.31
N LYS A 179 17.99 19.64 -0.55
CA LYS A 179 18.31 20.82 0.25
C LYS A 179 18.38 22.10 -0.61
N GLY A 180 17.50 23.05 -0.30
CA GLY A 180 17.44 24.36 -0.95
C GLY A 180 16.64 24.38 -2.26
N LEU A 181 16.01 23.26 -2.65
CA LEU A 181 15.09 23.24 -3.77
C LEU A 181 13.76 23.94 -3.40
N PRO A 182 13.07 24.55 -4.38
CA PRO A 182 11.72 25.07 -4.19
C PRO A 182 10.72 23.92 -4.05
N LYS A 183 9.43 24.26 -3.90
CA LYS A 183 8.34 23.29 -4.00
C LYS A 183 8.46 22.51 -5.31
N GLN A 184 8.50 21.18 -5.21
CA GLN A 184 8.59 20.31 -6.37
C GLN A 184 7.24 20.26 -7.11
N ILE A 185 7.30 20.22 -8.44
CA ILE A 185 6.15 20.18 -9.34
C ILE A 185 6.30 18.95 -10.24
N ASP A 186 5.21 18.23 -10.44
CA ASP A 186 5.21 17.10 -11.36
C ASP A 186 5.43 17.59 -12.80
N ASN A 187 6.39 16.98 -13.49
CA ASN A 187 6.71 17.26 -14.88
C ASN A 187 7.09 15.97 -15.61
N GLU A 188 6.25 15.59 -16.57
CA GLU A 188 6.39 14.34 -17.32
C GLU A 188 7.73 14.24 -18.06
N LYS A 189 8.20 15.32 -18.70
CA LYS A 189 9.48 15.31 -19.43
C LYS A 189 10.65 14.91 -18.53
N TYR A 190 10.75 15.49 -17.34
CA TYR A 190 11.83 15.18 -16.41
C TYR A 190 11.66 13.81 -15.74
N PHE A 191 10.42 13.40 -15.48
CA PHE A 191 10.10 12.04 -15.07
C PHE A 191 10.60 11.00 -16.08
N LEU A 192 10.24 11.15 -17.35
CA LEU A 192 10.68 10.26 -18.44
C LEU A 192 12.20 10.28 -18.63
N THR A 193 12.85 11.44 -18.43
CA THR A 193 14.32 11.53 -18.44
C THR A 193 14.95 10.66 -17.34
N GLY A 194 14.33 10.61 -16.15
CA GLY A 194 14.75 9.73 -15.06
C GLY A 194 14.56 8.26 -15.38
N ILE A 195 13.41 7.92 -15.99
CA ILE A 195 13.11 6.56 -16.46
C ILE A 195 14.16 6.09 -17.48
N GLU A 196 14.48 6.88 -18.49
CA GLU A 196 15.51 6.53 -19.47
C GLU A 196 16.88 6.31 -18.82
N LYS A 197 17.27 7.17 -17.87
CA LYS A 197 18.52 6.98 -17.13
C LYS A 197 18.54 5.73 -16.25
N SER A 198 17.41 5.30 -15.72
CA SER A 198 17.33 4.06 -14.93
C SER A 198 17.64 2.78 -15.75
N LYS A 199 17.47 2.82 -17.08
CA LYS A 199 17.79 1.70 -17.97
C LYS A 199 19.29 1.49 -18.14
N GLU A 200 20.09 2.53 -17.97
CA GLU A 200 21.55 2.44 -18.10
C GLU A 200 22.17 1.62 -16.96
N ASN A 201 23.34 1.03 -17.20
CA ASN A 201 24.08 0.28 -16.17
C ASN A 201 24.95 1.23 -15.32
N ILE A 202 24.29 2.07 -14.52
CA ILE A 202 24.93 3.07 -13.66
C ILE A 202 24.83 2.62 -12.20
N PRO A 203 25.92 2.70 -11.40
CA PRO A 203 25.84 2.44 -9.97
C PRO A 203 24.75 3.28 -9.29
N PHE A 204 23.88 2.64 -8.52
CA PHE A 204 22.68 3.25 -7.96
C PHE A 204 22.94 4.58 -7.24
N THR A 205 23.96 4.62 -6.39
CA THR A 205 24.32 5.80 -5.59
C THR A 205 24.77 6.97 -6.46
N HIS A 206 25.44 6.70 -7.59
CA HIS A 206 25.77 7.73 -8.57
C HIS A 206 24.54 8.20 -9.34
N LEU A 207 23.66 7.27 -9.73
CA LEU A 207 22.44 7.56 -10.47
C LEU A 207 21.51 8.49 -9.68
N ILE A 208 21.23 8.21 -8.40
CA ILE A 208 20.40 9.11 -7.59
C ILE A 208 21.08 10.46 -7.33
N PHE A 209 22.41 10.49 -7.16
CA PHE A 209 23.16 11.74 -6.98
C PHE A 209 23.13 12.62 -8.25
N SER A 210 22.91 12.01 -9.43
CA SER A 210 22.77 12.75 -10.68
C SER A 210 21.61 13.75 -10.66
N ALA A 211 20.59 13.56 -9.81
CA ALA A 211 19.51 14.53 -9.62
C ALA A 211 20.04 15.89 -9.16
N ARG A 212 21.02 15.90 -8.25
CA ARG A 212 21.68 17.11 -7.77
C ARG A 212 22.63 17.69 -8.82
N THR A 213 23.48 16.86 -9.44
CA THR A 213 24.49 17.37 -10.38
C THR A 213 23.86 17.92 -11.65
N LYS A 214 22.79 17.31 -12.16
CA LYS A 214 22.02 17.85 -13.29
C LYS A 214 21.35 19.19 -12.97
N GLN A 215 20.87 19.37 -11.74
CA GLN A 215 20.35 20.66 -11.30
C GLN A 215 21.47 21.71 -11.23
N LEU A 216 22.63 21.38 -10.65
CA LEU A 216 23.79 22.29 -10.58
C LEU A 216 24.32 22.68 -11.97
N ASN A 217 24.28 21.75 -12.92
CA ASN A 217 24.64 21.97 -14.32
C ASN A 217 23.53 22.65 -15.15
N LYS A 218 22.40 23.02 -14.53
CA LYS A 218 21.25 23.67 -15.18
C LYS A 218 20.58 22.82 -16.27
N GLU A 219 20.75 21.50 -16.24
CA GLU A 219 20.05 20.56 -17.14
C GLU A 219 18.61 20.29 -16.67
N ILE A 220 18.38 20.39 -15.35
CA ILE A 220 17.06 20.20 -14.72
C ILE A 220 16.74 21.43 -13.85
N PRO A 221 15.62 22.13 -14.09
CA PRO A 221 15.12 23.18 -13.20
C PRO A 221 14.87 22.66 -11.79
N ALA A 222 15.09 23.52 -10.80
CA ALA A 222 15.09 23.14 -9.38
C ALA A 222 13.71 22.60 -8.91
N GLU A 223 12.62 23.05 -9.53
CA GLU A 223 11.25 22.61 -9.28
C GLU A 223 10.92 21.21 -9.84
N PHE A 224 11.75 20.66 -10.74
CA PHE A 224 11.50 19.38 -11.43
C PHE A 224 12.49 18.27 -11.06
N VAL A 225 13.40 18.52 -10.12
CA VAL A 225 14.34 17.50 -9.62
C VAL A 225 13.59 16.29 -9.05
N GLY A 226 12.48 16.54 -8.36
CA GLY A 226 11.58 15.51 -7.84
C GLY A 226 11.05 14.60 -8.94
N SER A 227 10.58 15.14 -10.07
CA SER A 227 10.10 14.32 -11.18
C SER A 227 11.21 13.41 -11.74
N TYR A 228 12.41 13.96 -11.96
CA TYR A 228 13.56 13.17 -12.42
C TYR A 228 13.94 12.06 -11.44
N LEU A 229 14.00 12.37 -10.14
CA LEU A 229 14.32 11.38 -9.12
C LEU A 229 13.23 10.30 -9.01
N SER A 230 11.95 10.68 -9.09
CA SER A 230 10.83 9.74 -9.11
C SER A 230 10.94 8.79 -10.30
N GLY A 231 11.30 9.30 -11.49
CA GLY A 231 11.54 8.48 -12.68
C GLY A 231 12.68 7.50 -12.50
N ILE A 232 13.80 7.92 -11.90
CA ILE A 232 14.91 7.00 -11.59
C ILE A 232 14.44 5.85 -10.70
N LEU A 233 13.78 6.18 -9.59
CA LEU A 233 13.46 5.20 -8.55
C LEU A 233 12.41 4.19 -9.02
N ILE A 234 11.33 4.67 -9.66
CA ILE A 234 10.31 3.79 -10.26
C ILE A 234 10.94 2.97 -11.39
N GLY A 235 11.80 3.57 -12.21
CA GLY A 235 12.47 2.86 -13.29
C GLY A 235 13.35 1.71 -12.80
N ILE A 236 14.12 1.92 -11.72
CA ILE A 236 14.92 0.86 -11.09
C ILE A 236 14.04 -0.25 -10.53
N GLU A 237 12.94 0.11 -9.87
CA GLU A 237 11.98 -0.85 -9.34
C GLU A 237 11.41 -1.75 -10.45
N LEU A 238 11.11 -1.20 -11.62
CA LEU A 238 10.46 -1.93 -12.72
C LEU A 238 11.45 -2.65 -13.66
N LYS A 239 12.73 -2.27 -13.68
CA LYS A 239 13.70 -2.71 -14.70
C LYS A 239 13.87 -4.23 -14.80
N ASN A 240 13.72 -4.94 -13.69
CA ASN A 240 13.91 -6.39 -13.60
C ASN A 240 12.59 -7.16 -13.50
N VAL A 241 11.45 -6.53 -13.79
CA VAL A 241 10.17 -7.22 -13.81
C VAL A 241 10.08 -8.01 -15.12
N GLU A 242 10.07 -9.34 -15.00
CA GLU A 242 9.91 -10.27 -16.11
C GLU A 242 8.51 -10.90 -16.05
N TYR A 243 7.53 -10.25 -16.69
CA TYR A 243 6.16 -10.76 -16.73
C TYR A 243 5.47 -10.36 -18.04
N GLU A 244 5.05 -11.35 -18.82
CA GLU A 244 4.47 -11.14 -20.16
C GLU A 244 2.98 -10.81 -20.13
N ASN A 245 2.29 -11.29 -19.08
CA ASN A 245 0.86 -11.08 -18.92
C ASN A 245 0.56 -9.71 -18.30
N LYS A 246 -0.73 -9.43 -18.14
CA LYS A 246 -1.18 -8.18 -17.50
C LYS A 246 -0.71 -8.09 -16.06
N ILE A 247 -0.15 -6.94 -15.69
CA ILE A 247 0.19 -6.52 -14.34
C ILE A 247 -0.88 -5.57 -13.82
N TRP A 248 -1.42 -5.83 -12.63
CA TRP A 248 -2.33 -4.91 -11.97
C TRP A 248 -1.57 -3.96 -11.05
N VAL A 249 -1.85 -2.66 -11.18
CA VAL A 249 -1.29 -1.61 -10.32
C VAL A 249 -2.35 -1.16 -9.33
N ILE A 250 -2.27 -1.63 -8.09
CA ILE A 250 -3.25 -1.39 -7.03
C ILE A 250 -2.88 -0.12 -6.25
N THR A 251 -3.49 1.02 -6.59
CA THR A 251 -3.14 2.31 -5.93
C THR A 251 -4.22 3.39 -6.15
N ASN A 252 -3.87 4.68 -6.03
CA ASN A 252 -4.70 5.80 -6.49
C ASN A 252 -4.38 6.15 -7.95
N GLU A 253 -5.29 6.84 -8.64
CA GLU A 253 -5.16 7.14 -10.08
C GLU A 253 -3.83 7.83 -10.42
N SER A 254 -3.47 8.89 -9.70
CA SER A 254 -2.25 9.68 -9.97
C SER A 254 -0.96 8.85 -9.89
N LEU A 255 -0.82 7.99 -8.87
CA LEU A 255 0.35 7.12 -8.76
C LEU A 255 0.29 5.96 -9.78
N GLY A 256 -0.92 5.46 -10.07
CA GLY A 256 -1.16 4.45 -11.09
C GLY A 256 -0.71 4.89 -12.47
N GLU A 257 -1.04 6.13 -12.86
CA GLU A 257 -0.60 6.74 -14.11
C GLU A 257 0.93 6.78 -14.24
N LYS A 258 1.65 7.16 -13.16
CA LYS A 258 3.13 7.18 -13.16
C LYS A 258 3.71 5.79 -13.42
N TYR A 259 3.16 4.76 -12.78
CA TYR A 259 3.60 3.37 -12.98
C TYR A 259 3.24 2.84 -14.37
N ILE A 260 2.05 3.14 -14.90
CA ILE A 260 1.65 2.74 -16.26
C ILE A 260 2.55 3.40 -17.30
N VAL A 261 2.82 4.70 -17.17
CA VAL A 261 3.73 5.43 -18.05
C VAL A 261 5.14 4.81 -17.98
N ALA A 262 5.66 4.57 -16.78
CA ALA A 262 6.96 3.92 -16.61
C ALA A 262 6.98 2.50 -17.20
N GLY A 263 5.95 1.69 -16.97
CA GLY A 263 5.84 0.31 -17.44
C GLY A 263 5.96 0.19 -18.96
N LYS A 264 5.38 1.13 -19.71
CA LYS A 264 5.52 1.19 -21.19
C LYS A 264 6.98 1.23 -21.65
N TYR A 265 7.86 1.89 -20.89
CA TYR A 265 9.28 1.98 -21.21
C TYR A 265 10.04 0.66 -21.01
N PHE A 266 9.48 -0.25 -20.23
CA PHE A 266 10.02 -1.59 -19.97
C PHE A 266 9.24 -2.69 -20.68
N GLY A 267 8.30 -2.34 -21.57
CA GLY A 267 7.48 -3.31 -22.30
C GLY A 267 6.43 -4.02 -21.44
N LEU A 268 6.10 -3.46 -20.28
CA LEU A 268 5.17 -4.05 -19.31
C LEU A 268 3.72 -3.64 -19.61
N ASN A 269 2.82 -4.61 -19.66
CA ASN A 269 1.38 -4.39 -19.83
C ASN A 269 0.72 -4.14 -18.46
N MET A 270 0.60 -2.88 -18.07
CA MET A 270 0.06 -2.48 -16.75
C MET A 270 -1.34 -1.88 -16.85
N GLU A 271 -2.21 -2.27 -15.94
CA GLU A 271 -3.55 -1.70 -15.77
C GLU A 271 -3.78 -1.26 -14.32
N TYR A 272 -4.35 -0.08 -14.15
CA TYR A 272 -4.67 0.48 -12.85
C TYR A 272 -5.91 -0.18 -12.25
N VAL A 273 -5.90 -0.43 -10.94
CA VAL A 273 -7.08 -0.79 -10.17
C VAL A 273 -7.09 -0.03 -8.84
N SER A 274 -8.28 0.37 -8.39
CA SER A 274 -8.45 1.15 -7.17
C SER A 274 -7.97 0.38 -5.93
N GLY A 275 -7.02 0.96 -5.21
CA GLY A 275 -6.54 0.43 -3.94
C GLY A 275 -7.63 0.34 -2.87
N ASN A 276 -8.55 1.31 -2.82
CA ASN A 276 -9.70 1.25 -1.91
C ASN A 276 -10.70 0.17 -2.35
N GLY A 277 -10.94 0.04 -3.66
CA GLY A 277 -11.81 -1.00 -4.21
C GLY A 277 -11.28 -2.40 -3.89
N CYS A 278 -9.98 -2.64 -4.08
CA CYS A 278 -9.32 -3.89 -3.71
C CYS A 278 -9.35 -4.12 -2.19
N PHE A 279 -9.05 -3.11 -1.38
CA PHE A 279 -9.15 -3.20 0.08
C PHE A 279 -10.52 -3.70 0.53
N LEU A 280 -11.60 -3.06 0.06
CA LEU A 280 -12.96 -3.38 0.49
C LEU A 280 -13.41 -4.75 -0.01
N LYS A 281 -13.04 -5.15 -1.23
CA LYS A 281 -13.31 -6.51 -1.73
C LYS A 281 -12.60 -7.57 -0.88
N GLY A 282 -11.34 -7.34 -0.51
CA GLY A 282 -10.59 -8.28 0.33
C GLY A 282 -11.13 -8.34 1.75
N ALA A 283 -11.43 -7.19 2.35
CA ALA A 283 -12.10 -7.10 3.64
C ALA A 283 -13.45 -7.84 3.64
N PHE A 284 -14.24 -7.70 2.57
CA PHE A 284 -15.49 -8.43 2.41
C PHE A 284 -15.27 -9.94 2.27
N LYS A 285 -14.25 -10.39 1.52
CA LYS A 285 -13.88 -11.81 1.45
C LYS A 285 -13.53 -12.38 2.83
N LEU A 286 -12.80 -11.62 3.66
CA LEU A 286 -12.39 -12.01 5.00
C LEU A 286 -13.59 -12.09 5.97
N ILE A 287 -14.41 -11.04 6.05
CA ILE A 287 -15.53 -11.02 7.01
C ILE A 287 -16.58 -12.10 6.70
N ASN A 288 -16.75 -12.46 5.42
CA ASN A 288 -17.64 -13.56 5.03
C ASN A 288 -17.11 -14.94 5.44
N GLN A 289 -15.82 -15.09 5.76
CA GLN A 289 -15.31 -16.35 6.32
C GLN A 289 -15.76 -16.55 7.78
N LEU A 290 -16.08 -15.46 8.49
CA LEU A 290 -16.47 -15.52 9.90
C LEU A 290 -17.93 -15.95 10.11
N GLY A 291 -18.74 -15.93 9.05
CA GLY A 291 -20.16 -16.28 9.08
C GLY A 291 -20.49 -17.68 8.52
N ASN A 292 -19.47 -18.43 8.09
CA ASN A 292 -19.59 -19.80 7.57
C ASN A 292 -19.13 -20.83 8.60
#